data_AF-A0A2P7YS16-F1
#
_entry.id   AF-A0A2P7YS16-F1
#
_cell.length_a   1.000
_cell.length_b   1.000
_cell.length_c   1.000
_cell.angle_alpha   90.00
_cell.angle_beta   90.00
_cell.angle_gamma   90.00
#
_symmetry.space_group_name_H-M   'P 1'
#
loop_
_entity.id
_entity.type
_entity.pdbx_description
1 polymer ?
#
loop_
_entity_poly.entity_id
_entity_poly.type
_entity_poly.pdbx_seq_one_letter_code
_entity_poly.pdbx_strand_id
1 'polypeptide(L)'
;MKITTEQLFILGVLLRIGFFLFGLFQDKYMAVRYTDIDYVVFSDAAKYVADDKSPYQRETYRYTPMLAWILLPVTFGGNWVHYGKALFMLCDIITGALITEIVKKETPGSSTKDTFFQRNKTTILSAIWLLNPMVITISTRGSSESVLSCFIMLAVANLFRDQYIMSALFLGLSIHFKIYPIIYLPSIMLFLASKKPLLIKAWQNIPFLGWVNTANLSYLVATLVSFAVPTYLMYDFYGYEFLYHSYLYHLTRLDHRHNFSLYNLALYLKSAQDYLPQNLDSENFLTIALQSIEKAAFAPQIVLSGLVIPLVLARRNLTACLFIQTLTFVTFNKVMTSQYFIWFLIFLPSYLATSQLLSKLNARKGSLMLLLWIASQASMSRMELYSPEGLRIDGRRWNELRRFECQINTHPHSSDGSSYVEHGNTKVMCIVKGPMEPRTRAQQDQDNATLDININVASFSTLERKKRSKNEKRLIELKTTLERTFEKSVLTHLYPKTLIEISVQVLAQDGGMLATITNAITLALIDAGISIYDYVSAVTVGLHDQTPLLDLNTLEEGDVSNLTVGVVGKSEKLAMLLLEDKMPLDHLESVLGIAIAGSHKVRELLDEEQSYKVKFKV
;
A
#
# COMPACT_ATOMS: atom_id res chain seq x y z
N MET A 1 9.74 39.44 -17.69
CA MET A 1 10.35 39.03 -16.40
C MET A 1 11.16 37.75 -16.63
N LYS A 2 12.48 37.77 -16.36
CA LYS A 2 13.36 36.60 -16.45
C LYS A 2 13.47 36.02 -15.04
N ILE A 3 13.10 34.74 -14.87
CA ILE A 3 13.23 34.07 -13.57
C ILE A 3 14.69 33.61 -13.46
N THR A 4 15.40 34.07 -12.43
CA THR A 4 16.80 33.68 -12.24
C THR A 4 16.87 32.24 -11.74
N THR A 5 17.92 31.51 -12.12
CA THR A 5 18.14 30.16 -11.60
C THR A 5 18.33 30.17 -10.09
N GLU A 6 18.92 31.23 -9.54
CA GLU A 6 19.11 31.40 -8.09
C GLU A 6 17.77 31.42 -7.34
N GLN A 7 16.79 32.19 -7.82
CA GLN A 7 15.44 32.22 -7.22
C GLN A 7 14.80 30.83 -7.21
N LEU A 8 15.02 30.04 -8.27
CA LEU A 8 14.52 28.67 -8.37
C LEU A 8 15.16 27.74 -7.32
N PHE A 9 16.48 27.83 -7.11
CA PHE A 9 17.18 27.04 -6.08
C PHE A 9 16.75 27.45 -4.67
N ILE A 10 16.66 28.75 -4.39
CA ILE A 10 16.18 29.25 -3.09
C ILE A 10 14.77 28.70 -2.81
N LEU A 11 13.86 28.79 -3.78
CA LEU A 11 12.52 28.23 -3.64
C LEU A 11 12.54 26.71 -3.45
N GLY A 12 13.35 25.98 -4.21
CA GLY A 12 13.50 24.53 -4.09
C GLY A 12 14.04 24.06 -2.73
N VAL A 13 14.93 24.83 -2.12
CA VAL A 13 15.44 24.59 -0.75
C VAL A 13 14.38 24.92 0.29
N LEU A 14 13.72 26.08 0.18
CA LEU A 14 12.66 26.49 1.10
C LEU A 14 11.50 25.50 1.12
N LEU A 15 11.09 24.98 -0.04
CA LEU A 15 10.04 23.95 -0.12
C LEU A 15 10.46 22.66 0.56
N ARG A 16 11.70 22.19 0.38
CA ARG A 16 12.20 20.98 1.07
C ARG A 16 12.24 21.16 2.58
N ILE A 17 12.71 22.31 3.07
CA ILE A 17 12.69 22.65 4.49
C ILE A 17 11.24 22.69 5.00
N GLY A 18 10.33 23.32 4.27
CA GLY A 18 8.91 23.40 4.62
C GLY A 18 8.26 22.01 4.72
N PHE A 19 8.46 21.15 3.72
CA PHE A 19 7.95 19.77 3.74
C PHE A 19 8.61 18.90 4.81
N PHE A 20 9.91 19.11 5.09
CA PHE A 20 10.61 18.44 6.19
C PHE A 20 10.01 18.82 7.54
N LEU A 21 9.83 20.12 7.82
CA LEU A 21 9.22 20.61 9.06
C LEU A 21 7.76 20.14 9.19
N PHE A 22 7.00 20.18 8.09
CA PHE A 22 5.66 19.61 8.05
C PHE A 22 5.67 18.11 8.35
N GLY A 23 6.63 17.36 7.81
CA GLY A 23 6.80 15.95 8.09
C GLY A 23 7.05 15.66 9.57
N LEU A 24 7.89 16.46 10.23
CA LEU A 24 8.12 16.36 11.69
C LEU A 24 6.85 16.63 12.49
N PHE A 25 6.06 17.62 12.06
CA PHE A 25 4.77 17.93 12.68
C PHE A 25 3.78 16.77 12.49
N GLN A 26 3.61 16.30 11.26
CA GLN A 26 2.71 15.19 10.93
C GLN A 26 3.10 13.92 11.70
N ASP A 27 4.38 13.57 11.72
CA ASP A 27 4.86 12.41 12.47
C ASP A 27 4.55 12.51 13.96
N LYS A 28 4.55 13.72 14.55
CA LYS A 28 4.31 13.90 15.99
C LYS A 28 2.83 13.92 16.36
N TYR A 29 1.97 14.51 15.52
CA TYR A 29 0.59 14.84 15.89
C TYR A 29 -0.48 14.03 15.14
N MET A 30 -0.14 13.37 14.03
CA MET A 30 -1.09 12.60 13.23
C MET A 30 -0.84 11.10 13.35
N ALA A 31 -1.91 10.30 13.17
CA ALA A 31 -1.81 8.85 13.20
C ALA A 31 -1.01 8.29 12.01
N VAL A 32 -1.21 8.85 10.81
CA VAL A 32 -0.47 8.49 9.59
C VAL A 32 0.87 9.20 9.58
N ARG A 33 1.95 8.42 9.67
CA ARG A 33 3.32 8.94 9.63
C ARG A 33 3.67 9.45 8.25
N TYR A 34 4.34 10.60 8.23
CA TYR A 34 4.96 11.16 7.04
C TYR A 34 6.23 10.39 6.68
N THR A 35 7.05 10.03 7.67
CA THR A 35 8.30 9.28 7.44
C THR A 35 8.05 7.96 6.70
N ASP A 36 8.84 7.69 5.66
CA ASP A 36 8.81 6.42 4.94
C ASP A 36 9.37 5.29 5.83
N ILE A 37 8.78 4.10 5.77
CA ILE A 37 9.21 2.95 6.58
C ILE A 37 10.65 2.53 6.23
N ASP A 38 11.05 2.73 4.98
CA ASP A 38 12.41 2.50 4.51
C ASP A 38 13.43 3.31 5.32
N TYR A 39 13.09 4.55 5.71
CA TYR A 39 13.98 5.38 6.52
C TYR A 39 14.23 4.78 7.90
N VAL A 40 13.20 4.18 8.50
CA VAL A 40 13.32 3.48 9.79
C VAL A 40 14.19 2.24 9.62
N VAL A 41 13.99 1.47 8.54
CA VAL A 41 14.79 0.30 8.21
C VAL A 41 16.27 0.67 8.02
N PHE A 42 16.58 1.79 7.36
CA PHE A 42 17.96 2.28 7.23
C PHE A 42 18.55 2.71 8.57
N SER A 43 17.76 3.39 9.40
CA SER A 43 18.18 3.89 10.70
C SER A 43 18.49 2.74 11.66
N ASP A 44 17.68 1.69 11.66
CA ASP A 44 17.92 0.49 12.47
C ASP A 44 19.12 -0.30 11.97
N ALA A 45 19.29 -0.42 10.65
CA ALA A 45 20.50 -1.01 10.07
C ALA A 45 21.77 -0.24 10.47
N ALA A 46 21.73 1.10 10.48
CA ALA A 46 22.83 1.92 10.96
C ALA A 46 23.13 1.72 12.45
N LYS A 47 22.12 1.48 13.29
CA LYS A 47 22.32 1.10 14.70
C LYS A 47 23.03 -0.25 14.83
N TYR A 48 22.63 -1.25 14.05
CA TYR A 48 23.33 -2.54 14.03
C TYR A 48 24.80 -2.37 13.65
N VAL A 49 25.10 -1.58 12.62
CA VAL A 49 26.49 -1.29 12.23
C VAL A 49 27.25 -0.57 13.35
N ALA A 50 26.62 0.37 14.08
CA ALA A 50 27.24 1.04 15.23
C ALA A 50 27.53 0.11 16.41
N ASP A 51 26.75 -0.97 16.55
CA ASP A 51 26.93 -2.02 17.57
C ASP A 51 27.87 -3.16 17.09
N ASP A 52 28.65 -2.95 16.02
CA ASP A 52 29.50 -3.96 15.36
C ASP A 52 28.73 -5.23 14.91
N LYS A 53 27.46 -5.07 14.52
CA LYS A 53 26.59 -6.15 14.02
C LYS A 53 26.28 -5.98 12.53
N SER A 54 25.84 -7.06 11.90
CA SER A 54 25.40 -7.04 10.51
C SER A 54 24.13 -6.19 10.35
N PRO A 55 24.08 -5.27 9.36
CA PRO A 55 22.87 -4.49 9.08
C PRO A 55 21.68 -5.36 8.63
N TYR A 56 21.95 -6.58 8.16
CA TYR A 56 20.95 -7.55 7.74
C TYR A 56 20.25 -8.26 8.89
N GLN A 57 20.71 -8.08 10.14
CA GLN A 57 19.96 -8.50 11.32
C GLN A 57 18.60 -7.78 11.41
N ARG A 58 18.46 -6.63 10.74
CA ARG A 58 17.13 -6.09 10.42
C ARG A 58 16.51 -6.92 9.29
N GLU A 59 15.53 -7.75 9.63
CA GLU A 59 14.91 -8.73 8.71
C GLU A 59 14.45 -8.16 7.36
N THR A 60 14.04 -6.88 7.29
CA THR A 60 13.56 -6.22 6.07
C THR A 60 14.63 -5.43 5.32
N TYR A 61 15.88 -5.37 5.80
CA TYR A 61 16.96 -4.64 5.14
C TYR A 61 17.46 -5.40 3.90
N ARG A 62 17.34 -4.78 2.72
CA ARG A 62 17.72 -5.36 1.41
C ARG A 62 18.56 -4.38 0.57
N TYR A 63 19.32 -3.52 1.23
CA TYR A 63 20.14 -2.47 0.59
C TYR A 63 21.64 -2.78 0.77
N THR A 64 22.51 -2.02 0.10
CA THR A 64 23.96 -2.16 0.32
C THR A 64 24.32 -1.70 1.75
N PRO A 65 25.20 -2.41 2.48
CA PRO A 65 25.66 -1.97 3.79
C PRO A 65 26.34 -0.59 3.76
N MET A 66 26.86 -0.18 2.60
CA MET A 66 27.40 1.17 2.38
C MET A 66 26.39 2.26 2.77
N LEU A 67 25.08 2.04 2.54
CA LEU A 67 24.05 2.98 2.97
C LEU A 67 23.93 3.06 4.50
N ALA A 68 23.99 1.93 5.20
CA ALA A 68 23.98 1.91 6.66
C ALA A 68 25.22 2.64 7.24
N TRP A 69 26.40 2.42 6.64
CA TRP A 69 27.63 3.14 7.00
C TRP A 69 27.52 4.65 6.81
N ILE A 70 26.97 5.11 5.68
CA ILE A 70 26.71 6.54 5.42
C ILE A 70 25.78 7.15 6.48
N LEU A 71 24.86 6.35 7.03
CA LEU A 71 23.85 6.80 7.98
C LEU A 71 24.24 6.60 9.45
N LEU A 72 25.47 6.19 9.76
CA LEU A 72 25.96 6.05 11.13
C LEU A 72 25.66 7.25 12.06
N PRO A 73 25.76 8.53 11.61
CA PRO A 73 25.46 9.67 12.49
C PRO A 73 24.03 9.67 13.05
N VAL A 74 23.08 8.96 12.42
CA VAL A 74 21.70 8.80 12.92
C VAL A 74 21.67 8.20 14.34
N THR A 75 22.69 7.43 14.71
CA THR A 75 22.79 6.74 16.01
C THR A 75 23.15 7.68 17.17
N PHE A 76 23.64 8.90 16.90
CA PHE A 76 24.07 9.85 17.94
C PHE A 76 22.90 10.43 18.78
N GLY A 77 21.66 10.14 18.40
CA GLY A 77 20.47 10.55 19.13
C GLY A 77 20.12 12.03 18.98
N GLY A 78 19.04 12.45 19.65
CA GLY A 78 18.50 13.81 19.53
C GLY A 78 18.12 14.17 18.09
N ASN A 79 18.56 15.33 17.60
CA ASN A 79 18.24 15.81 16.25
C ASN A 79 18.97 15.02 15.15
N TRP A 80 20.00 14.25 15.49
CA TRP A 80 20.74 13.44 14.51
C TRP A 80 19.92 12.31 13.91
N VAL A 81 18.80 11.94 14.53
CA VAL A 81 17.84 10.96 13.98
C VAL A 81 17.36 11.36 12.58
N HIS A 82 17.40 12.66 12.23
CA HIS A 82 17.00 13.17 10.92
C HIS A 82 18.17 13.42 9.96
N TYR A 83 19.40 13.03 10.31
CA TYR A 83 20.60 13.23 9.49
C TYR A 83 20.43 12.67 8.07
N GLY A 84 19.91 11.45 7.94
CA GLY A 84 19.72 10.83 6.62
C GLY A 84 18.74 11.60 5.74
N LYS A 85 17.64 12.12 6.30
CA LYS A 85 16.70 12.99 5.55
C LYS A 85 17.38 14.27 5.06
N ALA A 86 18.21 14.89 5.91
CA ALA A 86 18.98 16.08 5.52
C ALA A 86 19.98 15.76 4.40
N LEU A 87 20.67 14.62 4.47
CA LEU A 87 21.57 14.14 3.44
C LEU A 87 20.84 13.89 2.12
N PHE A 88 19.68 13.24 2.15
CA PHE A 88 18.89 12.95 0.95
C PHE A 88 18.37 14.22 0.29
N MET A 89 17.87 15.19 1.08
CA MET A 89 17.51 16.53 0.58
C MET A 89 18.70 17.25 -0.07
N LEU A 90 19.90 17.14 0.50
CA LEU A 90 21.12 17.73 -0.06
C LEU A 90 21.48 17.09 -1.41
N CYS A 91 21.47 15.76 -1.50
CA CYS A 91 21.70 15.02 -2.74
C CYS A 91 20.68 15.41 -3.83
N ASP A 92 19.42 15.61 -3.46
CA ASP A 92 18.36 16.09 -4.35
C ASP A 92 18.65 17.46 -4.97
N ILE A 93 19.13 18.41 -4.15
CA ILE A 93 19.49 19.76 -4.59
C ILE A 93 20.73 19.72 -5.49
N ILE A 94 21.74 18.92 -5.14
CA ILE A 94 22.92 18.69 -5.98
C ILE A 94 22.51 18.10 -7.33
N THR A 95 21.61 17.11 -7.32
CA THR A 95 21.05 16.52 -8.54
C THR A 95 20.38 17.58 -9.41
N GLY A 96 19.59 18.48 -8.81
CA GLY A 96 19.00 19.63 -9.49
C GLY A 96 20.04 20.57 -10.11
N ALA A 97 21.15 20.86 -9.42
CA ALA A 97 22.25 21.66 -9.94
C ALA A 97 22.92 21.03 -11.17
N LEU A 98 23.16 19.72 -11.13
CA LEU A 98 23.75 18.97 -12.24
C LEU A 98 22.81 18.92 -13.45
N ILE A 99 21.51 18.72 -13.22
CA ILE A 99 20.49 18.79 -14.27
C ILE A 99 20.50 20.19 -14.92
N THR A 100 20.49 21.25 -14.11
CA THR A 100 20.53 22.63 -14.63
C THR A 100 21.79 22.89 -15.46
N GLU A 101 22.96 22.39 -15.07
CA GLU A 101 24.20 22.50 -15.85
C GLU A 101 24.08 21.81 -17.21
N ILE A 102 23.57 20.58 -17.26
CA ILE A 102 23.43 19.81 -18.50
C ILE A 102 22.41 20.50 -19.43
N VAL A 103 21.25 20.88 -18.90
CA VAL A 103 20.20 21.57 -19.67
C VAL A 103 20.71 22.90 -20.22
N LYS A 104 21.52 23.67 -19.47
CA LYS A 104 22.14 24.91 -19.95
C LYS A 104 22.99 24.69 -21.20
N LYS A 105 23.73 23.57 -21.28
CA LYS A 105 24.55 23.22 -22.45
C LYS A 105 23.71 22.80 -23.67
N GLU A 106 22.55 22.21 -23.44
CA GLU A 106 21.67 21.71 -24.50
C GLU A 106 20.67 22.77 -25.03
N THR A 107 20.39 23.80 -24.24
CA THR A 107 19.52 24.90 -24.68
C THR A 107 20.30 25.99 -25.40
N PRO A 108 19.83 26.48 -26.58
CA PRO A 108 20.47 27.61 -27.25
C PRO A 108 20.39 28.89 -26.41
N GLY A 109 21.38 29.77 -26.58
CA GLY A 109 21.42 31.07 -25.90
C GLY A 109 20.19 31.92 -26.22
N SER A 110 19.66 32.60 -25.21
CA SER A 110 18.43 33.38 -25.35
C SER A 110 18.71 34.82 -25.81
N SER A 111 17.93 35.28 -26.80
CA SER A 111 17.90 36.66 -27.30
C SER A 111 16.73 37.45 -26.71
N THR A 112 16.87 38.78 -26.66
CA THR A 112 15.83 39.73 -26.22
C THR A 112 14.61 39.79 -27.13
N LYS A 113 14.59 39.07 -28.26
CA LYS A 113 13.43 38.89 -29.15
C LYS A 113 12.65 37.59 -28.90
N ASP A 114 13.15 36.70 -28.06
CA ASP A 114 12.53 35.38 -27.83
C ASP A 114 11.24 35.46 -27.02
N THR A 115 10.37 34.45 -27.15
CA THR A 115 9.16 34.32 -26.33
C THR A 115 9.50 34.08 -24.85
N PHE A 116 8.57 34.37 -23.92
CA PHE A 116 8.77 34.14 -22.48
C PHE A 116 9.26 32.72 -22.17
N PHE A 117 8.66 31.72 -22.82
CA PHE A 117 9.02 30.31 -22.64
C PHE A 117 10.44 30.01 -23.12
N GLN A 118 10.86 30.57 -24.26
CA GLN A 118 12.22 30.42 -24.77
C GLN A 118 13.26 31.09 -23.87
N ARG A 119 12.97 32.30 -23.35
CA ARG A 119 13.86 33.02 -22.43
C ARG A 119 14.08 32.29 -21.11
N ASN A 120 13.05 31.63 -20.61
CA ASN A 120 13.06 30.93 -19.33
C ASN A 120 13.16 29.40 -19.51
N LYS A 121 13.46 28.88 -20.71
CA LYS A 121 13.40 27.44 -21.03
C LYS A 121 14.24 26.61 -20.06
N THR A 122 15.48 27.02 -19.82
CA THR A 122 16.39 26.36 -18.87
C THR A 122 15.82 26.35 -17.45
N THR A 123 15.26 27.47 -16.99
CA THR A 123 14.67 27.60 -15.65
C THR A 123 13.43 26.74 -15.51
N ILE A 124 12.54 26.74 -16.50
CA ILE A 124 11.31 25.93 -16.53
C ILE A 124 11.65 24.43 -16.51
N LEU A 125 12.62 24.00 -17.33
CA LEU A 125 13.04 22.61 -17.37
C LEU A 125 13.71 22.18 -16.05
N SER A 126 14.50 23.06 -15.44
CA SER A 126 15.09 22.79 -14.12
C SER A 126 14.04 22.69 -13.01
N ALA A 127 12.92 23.41 -13.14
CA ALA A 127 11.81 23.37 -12.18
C ALA A 127 11.10 22.01 -12.14
N ILE A 128 11.14 21.23 -13.23
CA ILE A 128 10.57 19.87 -13.31
C ILE A 128 11.20 18.92 -12.28
N TRP A 129 12.42 19.19 -11.81
CA TRP A 129 13.04 18.45 -10.72
C TRP A 129 12.93 19.20 -9.39
N LEU A 130 13.36 20.47 -9.37
CA LEU A 130 13.50 21.24 -8.11
C LEU A 130 12.18 21.54 -7.41
N LEU A 131 11.10 21.77 -8.16
CA LEU A 131 9.77 22.13 -7.64
C LEU A 131 8.76 20.98 -7.76
N ASN A 132 9.21 19.78 -8.13
CA ASN A 132 8.31 18.65 -8.28
C ASN A 132 7.91 18.09 -6.91
N PRO A 133 6.61 18.09 -6.57
CA PRO A 133 6.14 17.65 -5.26
C PRO A 133 6.48 16.18 -4.99
N MET A 134 6.54 15.34 -6.02
CA MET A 134 6.92 13.93 -5.88
C MET A 134 8.39 13.77 -5.47
N VAL A 135 9.28 14.52 -6.10
CA VAL A 135 10.72 14.48 -5.79
C VAL A 135 10.97 15.04 -4.39
N ILE A 136 10.32 16.16 -4.07
CA ILE A 136 10.42 16.79 -2.74
C ILE A 136 9.94 15.81 -1.67
N THR A 137 8.76 15.20 -1.84
CA THR A 137 8.21 14.29 -0.83
C THR A 137 9.07 13.05 -0.64
N ILE A 138 9.59 12.44 -1.71
CA ILE A 138 10.39 11.21 -1.58
C ILE A 138 11.68 11.47 -0.77
N SER A 139 12.36 12.61 -0.99
CA SER A 139 13.56 12.93 -0.21
C SER A 139 13.25 13.35 1.23
N THR A 140 12.22 14.18 1.46
CA THR A 140 11.83 14.62 2.82
C THR A 140 11.23 13.50 3.66
N ARG A 141 10.57 12.50 3.04
CA ARG A 141 10.09 11.29 3.72
C ARG A 141 11.21 10.34 4.12
N GLY A 142 12.39 10.44 3.50
CA GLY A 142 13.60 9.71 3.90
C GLY A 142 14.01 8.57 2.97
N SER A 143 13.71 8.65 1.67
CA SER A 143 14.15 7.62 0.71
C SER A 143 15.60 7.84 0.24
N SER A 144 16.36 6.75 0.11
CA SER A 144 17.75 6.79 -0.35
C SER A 144 17.91 6.90 -1.88
N GLU A 145 16.82 6.91 -2.66
CA GLU A 145 16.87 7.11 -4.12
C GLU A 145 17.54 8.43 -4.52
N SER A 146 17.47 9.46 -3.67
CA SER A 146 18.15 10.74 -3.89
C SER A 146 19.66 10.61 -3.99
N VAL A 147 20.27 9.73 -3.18
CA VAL A 147 21.72 9.46 -3.21
C VAL A 147 22.11 8.81 -4.52
N LEU A 148 21.34 7.79 -4.94
CA LEU A 148 21.56 7.09 -6.19
C LEU A 148 21.41 8.01 -7.41
N SER A 149 20.36 8.84 -7.41
CA SER A 149 20.11 9.86 -8.44
C SER A 149 21.28 10.83 -8.56
N CYS A 150 21.85 11.25 -7.41
CA CYS A 150 23.01 12.11 -7.36
C CYS A 150 24.26 11.44 -7.95
N PHE A 151 24.55 10.17 -7.63
CA PHE A 151 25.68 9.45 -8.22
C PHE A 151 25.55 9.29 -9.73
N ILE A 152 24.37 8.94 -10.23
CA ILE A 152 24.12 8.81 -11.66
C ILE A 152 24.32 10.14 -12.37
N MET A 153 23.76 11.24 -11.82
CA MET A 153 23.92 12.56 -12.44
C MET A 153 25.34 13.10 -12.33
N LEU A 154 26.11 12.76 -11.29
CA LEU A 154 27.54 13.06 -11.21
C LEU A 154 28.31 12.31 -12.30
N ALA A 155 27.99 11.03 -12.54
CA ALA A 155 28.60 10.26 -13.63
C ALA A 155 28.34 10.91 -14.99
N VAL A 156 27.09 11.30 -15.26
CA VAL A 156 26.68 11.92 -16.53
C VAL A 156 27.25 13.33 -16.70
N ALA A 157 27.22 14.17 -15.66
CA ALA A 157 27.78 15.51 -15.72
C ALA A 157 29.29 15.50 -15.99
N ASN A 158 30.04 14.61 -15.32
CA ASN A 158 31.47 14.45 -15.55
C ASN A 158 31.79 13.89 -16.95
N LEU A 159 30.91 13.05 -17.51
CA LEU A 159 31.02 12.61 -18.90
C LEU A 159 30.91 13.78 -19.88
N PHE A 160 29.98 14.72 -19.65
CA PHE A 160 29.83 15.95 -20.43
C PHE A 160 30.88 17.04 -20.13
N ARG A 161 31.75 16.82 -19.14
CA ARG A 161 32.95 17.63 -18.85
C ARG A 161 34.23 16.97 -19.39
N ASP A 162 34.09 15.89 -20.16
CA ASP A 162 35.19 15.05 -20.66
C ASP A 162 36.10 14.45 -19.56
N GLN A 163 35.62 14.41 -18.32
CA GLN A 163 36.29 13.78 -17.17
C GLN A 163 35.89 12.30 -17.08
N TYR A 164 36.36 11.49 -18.03
CA TYR A 164 35.92 10.11 -18.20
C TYR A 164 36.19 9.20 -16.99
N ILE A 165 37.33 9.37 -16.32
CA ILE A 165 37.68 8.57 -15.14
C ILE A 165 36.71 8.87 -13.99
N MET A 166 36.49 10.15 -13.67
CA MET A 166 35.54 10.53 -12.61
C MET A 166 34.12 10.07 -12.94
N SER A 167 33.71 10.15 -14.20
CA SER A 167 32.43 9.61 -14.67
C SER A 167 32.32 8.10 -14.41
N ALA A 168 33.34 7.33 -14.77
CA ALA A 168 33.40 5.89 -14.57
C ALA A 168 33.38 5.50 -13.08
N LEU A 169 34.08 6.24 -12.22
CA LEU A 169 34.07 6.02 -10.77
C LEU A 169 32.65 6.20 -10.19
N PHE A 170 31.98 7.32 -10.49
CA PHE A 170 30.60 7.52 -10.01
C PHE A 170 29.62 6.51 -10.59
N LEU A 171 29.81 6.06 -11.83
CA LEU A 171 28.99 4.99 -12.40
C LEU A 171 29.20 3.68 -11.64
N GLY A 172 30.45 3.28 -11.36
CA GLY A 172 30.76 2.07 -10.60
C GLY A 172 30.20 2.11 -9.17
N LEU A 173 30.30 3.25 -8.49
CA LEU A 173 29.65 3.47 -7.18
C LEU A 173 28.13 3.36 -7.26
N SER A 174 27.51 3.91 -8.30
CA SER A 174 26.06 3.79 -8.49
C SER A 174 25.61 2.34 -8.70
N ILE A 175 26.40 1.53 -9.43
CA ILE A 175 26.15 0.10 -9.65
C ILE A 175 26.30 -0.69 -8.35
N HIS A 176 27.28 -0.34 -7.51
CA HIS A 176 27.42 -0.97 -6.20
C HIS A 176 26.22 -0.65 -5.30
N PHE A 177 25.76 0.61 -5.33
CA PHE A 177 24.63 1.08 -4.52
C PHE A 177 23.31 0.40 -4.91
N LYS A 178 23.07 0.24 -6.22
CA LYS A 178 22.04 -0.62 -6.81
C LYS A 178 22.50 -1.13 -8.16
N ILE A 179 22.17 -2.36 -8.53
CA ILE A 179 22.67 -2.97 -9.78
C ILE A 179 22.21 -2.22 -11.06
N TYR A 180 20.99 -1.68 -11.08
CA TYR A 180 20.36 -1.26 -12.34
C TYR A 180 21.12 -0.21 -13.20
N PRO A 181 21.91 0.75 -12.67
CA PRO A 181 22.68 1.69 -13.48
C PRO A 181 23.69 1.02 -14.43
N ILE A 182 23.94 -0.29 -14.28
CA ILE A 182 24.74 -1.08 -15.22
C ILE A 182 24.23 -0.97 -16.66
N ILE A 183 22.92 -0.72 -16.85
CA ILE A 183 22.34 -0.51 -18.19
C ILE A 183 22.98 0.66 -18.93
N TYR A 184 23.49 1.68 -18.24
CA TYR A 184 24.08 2.86 -18.90
C TYR A 184 25.45 2.59 -19.52
N LEU A 185 26.16 1.56 -19.06
CA LEU A 185 27.52 1.27 -19.49
C LEU A 185 27.61 1.03 -21.02
N PRO A 186 26.79 0.17 -21.64
CA PRO A 186 26.72 0.05 -23.10
C PRO A 186 26.46 1.37 -23.83
N SER A 187 25.52 2.17 -23.35
CA SER A 187 25.16 3.47 -23.95
C SER A 187 26.34 4.45 -23.93
N ILE A 188 27.05 4.54 -22.80
CA ILE A 188 28.19 5.42 -22.63
C ILE A 188 29.39 4.95 -23.47
N MET A 189 29.67 3.64 -23.50
CA MET A 189 30.75 3.08 -24.32
C MET A 189 30.51 3.29 -25.82
N LEU A 190 29.25 3.15 -26.28
CA LEU A 190 28.88 3.45 -27.67
C LEU A 190 29.02 4.93 -28.01
N PHE A 191 28.69 5.82 -27.08
CA PHE A 191 28.88 7.25 -27.23
C PHE A 191 30.37 7.61 -27.31
N LEU A 192 31.21 7.08 -26.42
CA LEU A 192 32.67 7.29 -26.42
C LEU A 192 33.34 6.71 -27.66
N ALA A 193 32.87 5.57 -28.18
CA ALA A 193 33.35 4.99 -29.43
C ALA A 193 33.15 5.92 -30.63
N SER A 194 32.11 6.77 -30.62
CA SER A 194 31.87 7.73 -31.71
C SER A 194 32.80 8.96 -31.69
N LYS A 195 33.41 9.27 -30.54
CA LYS A 195 34.23 10.48 -30.35
C LYS A 195 35.73 10.28 -30.58
N LYS A 196 36.26 9.05 -30.48
CA LYS A 196 37.71 8.78 -30.53
C LYS A 196 38.06 7.73 -31.59
N PRO A 197 39.22 7.87 -32.27
CA PRO A 197 39.65 6.90 -33.27
C PRO A 197 39.84 5.51 -32.67
N LEU A 198 39.50 4.48 -33.45
CA LEU A 198 39.64 3.08 -33.08
C LEU A 198 41.12 2.67 -32.99
N LEU A 199 41.42 1.75 -32.06
CA LEU A 199 42.77 1.15 -31.95
C LEU A 199 43.12 0.31 -33.19
N ILE A 200 42.13 -0.37 -33.79
CA ILE A 200 42.30 -1.18 -35.01
C ILE A 200 41.25 -0.73 -36.03
N LYS A 201 41.68 -0.07 -37.11
CA LYS A 201 40.79 0.42 -38.19
C LYS A 201 39.98 -0.70 -38.87
N ALA A 202 40.49 -1.94 -38.88
CA ALA A 202 39.81 -3.09 -39.48
C ALA A 202 38.53 -3.54 -38.74
N TRP A 203 38.38 -3.20 -37.46
CA TRP A 203 37.24 -3.63 -36.63
C TRP A 203 36.06 -2.65 -36.64
N GLN A 204 36.14 -1.62 -37.49
CA GLN A 204 35.20 -0.52 -37.58
C GLN A 204 33.79 -0.96 -38.01
N ASN A 205 33.67 -2.10 -38.71
CA ASN A 205 32.40 -2.64 -39.23
C ASN A 205 31.89 -3.88 -38.48
N ILE A 206 32.58 -4.34 -37.42
CA ILE A 206 32.13 -5.51 -36.64
C ILE A 206 31.42 -5.04 -35.37
N PRO A 207 30.16 -5.45 -35.13
CA PRO A 207 29.44 -5.12 -33.90
C PRO A 207 30.21 -5.67 -32.68
N PHE A 208 30.21 -4.92 -31.58
CA PHE A 208 30.96 -5.21 -30.33
C PHE A 208 32.50 -5.09 -30.42
N LEU A 209 33.16 -5.51 -31.51
CA LEU A 209 34.61 -5.35 -31.67
C LEU A 209 35.03 -3.90 -31.97
N GLY A 210 34.15 -3.10 -32.58
CA GLY A 210 34.32 -1.66 -32.73
C GLY A 210 34.26 -0.87 -31.41
N TRP A 211 34.16 -1.53 -30.25
CA TRP A 211 34.15 -0.88 -28.92
C TRP A 211 35.54 -0.77 -28.31
N VAL A 212 36.54 -1.46 -28.88
CA VAL A 212 37.90 -1.51 -28.33
C VAL A 212 38.65 -0.24 -28.71
N ASN A 213 38.53 0.78 -27.87
CA ASN A 213 39.38 1.98 -27.88
C ASN A 213 39.95 2.24 -26.48
N THR A 214 41.01 3.05 -26.40
CA THR A 214 41.70 3.33 -25.12
C THR A 214 40.77 3.98 -24.09
N ALA A 215 39.82 4.81 -24.55
CA ALA A 215 38.87 5.48 -23.66
C ALA A 215 37.79 4.54 -23.11
N ASN A 216 37.30 3.60 -23.90
CA ASN A 216 36.32 2.60 -23.48
C ASN A 216 36.98 1.59 -22.56
N LEU A 217 38.21 1.18 -22.85
CA LEU A 217 38.95 0.29 -21.96
C LEU A 217 39.24 0.97 -20.62
N SER A 218 39.71 2.22 -20.63
CA SER A 218 39.96 2.96 -19.38
C SER A 218 38.66 3.24 -18.62
N TYR A 219 37.57 3.57 -19.31
CA TYR A 219 36.26 3.77 -18.70
C TYR A 219 35.72 2.47 -18.08
N LEU A 220 35.82 1.36 -18.80
CA LEU A 220 35.38 0.04 -18.33
C LEU A 220 36.19 -0.40 -17.11
N VAL A 221 37.52 -0.31 -17.17
CA VAL A 221 38.39 -0.68 -16.05
C VAL A 221 38.11 0.20 -14.83
N ALA A 222 38.00 1.53 -15.00
CA ALA A 222 37.69 2.43 -13.89
C ALA A 222 36.31 2.13 -13.27
N THR A 223 35.30 1.82 -14.10
CA THR A 223 33.97 1.44 -13.61
C THR A 223 34.02 0.13 -12.84
N LEU A 224 34.72 -0.89 -13.37
CA LEU A 224 34.88 -2.19 -12.72
C LEU A 224 35.63 -2.08 -11.40
N VAL A 225 36.72 -1.31 -11.34
CA VAL A 225 37.47 -1.08 -10.09
C VAL A 225 36.58 -0.39 -9.06
N SER A 226 35.85 0.65 -9.48
CA SER A 226 34.98 1.39 -8.56
C SER A 226 33.76 0.61 -8.08
N PHE A 227 33.33 -0.41 -8.82
CA PHE A 227 32.30 -1.36 -8.38
C PHE A 227 32.90 -2.46 -7.50
N ALA A 228 34.02 -3.06 -7.93
CA ALA A 228 34.63 -4.21 -7.29
C ALA A 228 35.22 -3.88 -5.92
N VAL A 229 35.88 -2.72 -5.74
CA VAL A 229 36.51 -2.36 -4.47
C VAL A 229 35.49 -2.23 -3.33
N PRO A 230 34.42 -1.42 -3.43
CA PRO A 230 33.39 -1.37 -2.39
C PRO A 230 32.66 -2.70 -2.20
N THR A 231 32.40 -3.44 -3.29
CA THR A 231 31.73 -4.75 -3.22
C THR A 231 32.58 -5.77 -2.48
N TYR A 232 33.90 -5.80 -2.73
CA TYR A 232 34.84 -6.65 -2.02
C TYR A 232 34.92 -6.27 -0.55
N LEU A 233 35.02 -4.98 -0.23
CA LEU A 233 35.04 -4.51 1.16
C LEU A 233 33.77 -4.91 1.92
N MET A 234 32.59 -4.73 1.32
CA MET A 234 31.33 -5.14 1.99
C MET A 234 31.21 -6.67 2.11
N TYR A 235 31.75 -7.44 1.14
CA TYR A 235 31.81 -8.90 1.24
C TYR A 235 32.79 -9.36 2.31
N ASP A 236 33.92 -8.69 2.48
CA ASP A 236 34.91 -8.98 3.52
C ASP A 236 34.30 -8.81 4.93
N PHE A 237 33.49 -7.75 5.14
CA PHE A 237 32.80 -7.51 6.41
C PHE A 237 31.60 -8.43 6.67
N TYR A 238 30.77 -8.72 5.67
CA TYR A 238 29.45 -9.34 5.87
C TYR A 238 29.25 -10.69 5.14
N GLY A 239 30.24 -11.14 4.37
CA GLY A 239 30.22 -12.42 3.68
C GLY A 239 29.06 -12.59 2.69
N TYR A 240 28.54 -13.82 2.61
CA TYR A 240 27.47 -14.18 1.67
C TYR A 240 26.14 -13.46 1.95
N GLU A 241 25.89 -13.06 3.20
CA GLU A 241 24.68 -12.34 3.60
C GLU A 241 24.50 -11.06 2.78
N PHE A 242 25.59 -10.32 2.54
CA PHE A 242 25.62 -9.15 1.66
C PHE A 242 25.20 -9.48 0.23
N LEU A 243 25.84 -10.48 -0.40
CA LEU A 243 25.57 -10.85 -1.79
C LEU A 243 24.11 -11.31 -1.96
N TYR A 244 23.62 -12.09 -0.99
CA TYR A 244 22.25 -12.58 -1.02
C TYR A 244 21.26 -11.42 -0.93
N HIS A 245 21.32 -10.60 0.12
CA HIS A 245 20.30 -9.59 0.37
C HIS A 245 20.38 -8.37 -0.54
N SER A 246 21.57 -7.93 -0.94
CA SER A 246 21.72 -6.76 -1.82
C SER A 246 21.51 -7.07 -3.30
N TYR A 247 21.81 -8.30 -3.74
CA TYR A 247 21.84 -8.65 -5.16
C TYR A 247 20.95 -9.85 -5.52
N LEU A 248 21.24 -11.04 -4.97
CA LEU A 248 20.60 -12.28 -5.44
C LEU A 248 19.12 -12.37 -5.08
N TYR A 249 18.71 -11.85 -3.93
CA TYR A 249 17.33 -11.83 -3.46
C TYR A 249 16.39 -11.14 -4.47
N HIS A 250 16.87 -10.13 -5.20
CA HIS A 250 16.06 -9.44 -6.19
C HIS A 250 15.73 -10.29 -7.42
N LEU A 251 16.47 -11.38 -7.68
CA LEU A 251 16.17 -12.30 -8.78
C LEU A 251 14.95 -13.18 -8.45
N THR A 252 14.83 -13.63 -7.19
CA THR A 252 13.76 -14.54 -6.74
C THR A 252 12.56 -13.83 -6.11
N ARG A 253 12.70 -12.57 -5.66
CA ARG A 253 11.60 -11.82 -5.02
C ARG A 253 10.35 -11.75 -5.90
N LEU A 254 9.21 -12.13 -5.31
CA LEU A 254 7.85 -11.97 -5.84
C LEU A 254 7.14 -10.90 -5.01
N ASP A 255 7.00 -9.69 -5.55
CA ASP A 255 6.24 -8.63 -4.91
C ASP A 255 4.93 -8.41 -5.68
N HIS A 256 3.84 -8.88 -5.10
CA HIS A 256 2.51 -8.93 -5.72
C HIS A 256 1.54 -7.92 -5.08
N ARG A 257 1.91 -7.36 -3.93
CA ARG A 257 1.13 -6.33 -3.23
C ARG A 257 1.63 -4.95 -3.64
N HIS A 258 0.72 -4.01 -3.90
CA HIS A 258 1.03 -2.62 -4.27
C HIS A 258 2.07 -2.46 -5.40
N ASN A 259 2.09 -3.41 -6.34
CA ASN A 259 3.03 -3.44 -7.46
C ASN A 259 2.42 -2.82 -8.71
N PHE A 260 3.03 -1.73 -9.22
CA PHE A 260 2.59 -1.06 -10.45
C PHE A 260 3.04 -1.78 -11.74
N SER A 261 3.72 -2.93 -11.62
CA SER A 261 4.25 -3.64 -12.79
C SER A 261 3.14 -4.11 -13.74
N LEU A 262 3.47 -4.19 -15.03
CA LEU A 262 2.65 -4.85 -16.05
C LEU A 262 2.38 -6.33 -15.72
N TYR A 263 3.24 -6.93 -14.91
CA TYR A 263 3.20 -8.34 -14.54
C TYR A 263 2.43 -8.58 -13.24
N ASN A 264 1.86 -7.55 -12.60
CA ASN A 264 1.27 -7.65 -11.27
C ASN A 264 0.23 -8.79 -11.17
N LEU A 265 -0.77 -8.81 -12.06
CA LEU A 265 -1.80 -9.85 -12.05
C LEU A 265 -1.20 -11.26 -12.22
N ALA A 266 -0.20 -11.40 -13.08
CA ALA A 266 0.40 -12.70 -13.36
C ALA A 266 1.30 -13.17 -12.21
N LEU A 267 2.02 -12.26 -11.55
CA LEU A 267 2.79 -12.53 -10.32
C LEU A 267 1.86 -12.85 -9.15
N TYR A 268 0.73 -12.16 -9.04
CA TYR A 268 -0.31 -12.42 -8.04
C TYR A 268 -0.91 -13.83 -8.21
N LEU A 269 -1.25 -14.20 -9.45
CA LEU A 269 -1.73 -15.56 -9.76
C LEU A 269 -0.67 -16.63 -9.46
N LYS A 270 0.61 -16.35 -9.75
CA LYS A 270 1.71 -17.25 -9.38
C LYS A 270 1.84 -17.41 -7.86
N SER A 271 1.75 -16.33 -7.09
CA SER A 271 1.78 -16.43 -5.62
C SER A 271 0.61 -17.23 -5.04
N ALA A 272 -0.54 -17.26 -5.74
CA ALA A 272 -1.68 -18.08 -5.35
C ALA A 272 -1.54 -19.56 -5.79
N GLN A 273 -0.68 -19.86 -6.77
CA GLN A 273 -0.52 -21.20 -7.34
C GLN A 273 0.08 -22.20 -6.35
N ASP A 274 0.93 -21.75 -5.43
CA ASP A 274 1.51 -22.61 -4.37
C ASP A 274 0.43 -23.17 -3.42
N TYR A 275 -0.78 -22.59 -3.44
CA TYR A 275 -1.92 -22.99 -2.61
C TYR A 275 -2.99 -23.79 -3.38
N LEU A 276 -2.80 -24.04 -4.68
CA LEU A 276 -3.71 -24.87 -5.47
C LEU A 276 -3.34 -26.37 -5.30
N PRO A 277 -4.33 -27.28 -5.15
CA PRO A 277 -4.04 -28.70 -5.05
C PRO A 277 -3.25 -29.18 -6.28
N GLN A 278 -2.15 -29.91 -6.05
CA GLN A 278 -1.19 -30.36 -7.07
C GLN A 278 -1.77 -31.28 -8.16
N ASN A 279 -3.05 -31.66 -8.09
CA ASN A 279 -3.68 -32.68 -8.93
C ASN A 279 -4.33 -32.13 -10.21
N LEU A 280 -3.71 -31.15 -10.87
CA LEU A 280 -4.10 -30.77 -12.24
C LEU A 280 -2.93 -31.05 -13.17
N ASP A 281 -2.76 -32.35 -13.49
CA ASP A 281 -1.96 -32.91 -14.58
C ASP A 281 -2.46 -32.42 -15.95
N SER A 282 -2.43 -31.11 -16.16
CA SER A 282 -2.58 -30.52 -17.48
C SER A 282 -1.32 -29.71 -17.77
N GLU A 283 -0.47 -30.27 -18.61
CA GLU A 283 0.60 -29.56 -19.32
C GLU A 283 0.01 -28.52 -20.27
N ASN A 284 -0.72 -27.56 -19.72
CA ASN A 284 -1.17 -26.41 -20.46
C ASN A 284 0.02 -25.46 -20.60
N PHE A 285 0.26 -24.95 -21.81
CA PHE A 285 1.27 -23.92 -22.06
C PHE A 285 1.20 -22.76 -21.05
N LEU A 286 0.00 -22.47 -20.55
CA LEU A 286 -0.28 -21.44 -19.57
C LEU A 286 0.33 -21.74 -18.18
N THR A 287 0.33 -23.00 -17.71
CA THR A 287 0.96 -23.38 -16.44
C THR A 287 2.49 -23.30 -16.53
N ILE A 288 3.09 -23.70 -17.65
CA ILE A 288 4.53 -23.58 -17.90
C ILE A 288 4.95 -22.10 -18.00
N ALA A 289 4.16 -21.29 -18.70
CA ALA A 289 4.39 -19.85 -18.84
C ALA A 289 4.28 -19.11 -17.49
N LEU A 290 3.30 -19.47 -16.64
CA LEU A 290 3.13 -18.90 -15.31
C LEU A 290 4.27 -19.29 -14.35
N GLN A 291 4.75 -20.53 -14.39
CA GLN A 291 5.87 -20.97 -13.52
C GLN A 291 7.15 -20.15 -13.75
N SER A 292 7.42 -19.77 -15.00
CA SER A 292 8.66 -19.05 -15.38
C SER A 292 8.51 -17.53 -15.48
N ILE A 293 7.35 -16.96 -15.13
CA ILE A 293 7.05 -15.55 -15.43
C ILE A 293 8.00 -14.56 -14.74
N GLU A 294 8.49 -14.88 -13.55
CA GLU A 294 9.45 -14.05 -12.81
C GLU A 294 10.79 -13.90 -13.54
N LYS A 295 11.23 -14.95 -14.24
CA LYS A 295 12.45 -14.98 -15.03
C LYS A 295 12.19 -14.39 -16.42
N ALA A 296 11.03 -14.69 -17.00
CA ALA A 296 10.62 -14.16 -18.29
C ALA A 296 10.47 -12.63 -18.29
N ALA A 297 10.02 -12.04 -17.18
CA ALA A 297 9.89 -10.59 -17.02
C ALA A 297 11.23 -9.84 -17.17
N PHE A 298 12.38 -10.48 -16.92
CA PHE A 298 13.69 -9.87 -17.16
C PHE A 298 14.05 -9.76 -18.65
N ALA A 299 13.46 -10.59 -19.52
CA ALA A 299 13.87 -10.66 -20.92
C ALA A 299 13.58 -9.35 -21.68
N PRO A 300 12.37 -8.75 -21.60
CA PRO A 300 12.12 -7.46 -22.24
C PRO A 300 13.02 -6.35 -21.71
N GLN A 301 13.34 -6.36 -20.41
CA GLN A 301 14.25 -5.37 -19.81
C GLN A 301 15.65 -5.47 -20.40
N ILE A 302 16.26 -6.66 -20.39
CA ILE A 302 17.63 -6.87 -20.87
C ILE A 302 17.71 -6.61 -22.37
N VAL A 303 16.76 -7.12 -23.15
CA VAL A 303 16.74 -6.97 -24.60
C VAL A 303 16.52 -5.51 -25.01
N LEU A 304 15.46 -4.87 -24.50
CA LEU A 304 15.11 -3.51 -24.93
C LEU A 304 16.04 -2.47 -24.32
N SER A 305 16.16 -2.47 -22.98
CA SER A 305 16.95 -1.47 -22.26
C SER A 305 18.45 -1.74 -22.36
N GLY A 306 18.90 -3.00 -22.28
CA GLY A 306 20.32 -3.35 -22.30
C GLY A 306 20.96 -3.38 -23.69
N LEU A 307 20.21 -3.72 -24.75
CA LEU A 307 20.78 -3.95 -26.08
C LEU A 307 20.20 -3.03 -27.17
N VAL A 308 18.88 -3.08 -27.41
CA VAL A 308 18.25 -2.42 -28.56
C VAL A 308 18.35 -0.89 -28.47
N ILE A 309 17.94 -0.31 -27.33
CA ILE A 309 17.93 1.15 -27.14
C ILE A 309 19.35 1.75 -27.26
N PRO A 310 20.38 1.22 -26.57
CA PRO A 310 21.76 1.69 -26.73
C PRO A 310 22.24 1.68 -28.17
N LEU A 311 22.01 0.59 -28.91
CA LEU A 311 22.49 0.46 -30.30
C LEU A 311 21.83 1.47 -31.25
N VAL A 312 20.56 1.79 -31.05
CA VAL A 312 19.79 2.68 -31.93
C VAL A 312 20.00 4.17 -31.58
N LEU A 313 20.05 4.51 -30.29
CA LEU A 313 19.95 5.91 -29.84
C LEU A 313 21.26 6.50 -29.30
N ALA A 314 22.16 5.69 -28.72
CA ALA A 314 23.32 6.23 -27.99
C ALA A 314 24.25 7.09 -28.86
N ARG A 315 24.40 6.75 -30.14
CA ARG A 315 25.21 7.52 -31.11
C ARG A 315 24.55 8.81 -31.58
N ARG A 316 23.22 8.91 -31.49
CA ARG A 316 22.45 10.08 -31.97
C ARG A 316 22.29 11.12 -30.88
N ASN A 317 21.82 10.71 -29.71
CA ASN A 317 21.62 11.59 -28.56
C ASN A 317 21.69 10.75 -27.28
N LEU A 318 22.79 10.90 -26.54
CA LEU A 318 23.04 10.13 -25.33
C LEU A 318 21.97 10.41 -24.26
N THR A 319 21.59 11.66 -24.01
CA THR A 319 20.65 11.92 -22.91
C THR A 319 19.24 11.40 -23.22
N ALA A 320 18.81 11.50 -24.49
CA ALA A 320 17.57 10.86 -24.92
C ALA A 320 17.63 9.33 -24.83
N CYS A 321 18.79 8.74 -25.13
CA CYS A 321 19.05 7.32 -24.95
C CYS A 321 18.87 6.93 -23.47
N LEU A 322 19.53 7.63 -22.53
CA LEU A 322 19.44 7.34 -21.10
C LEU A 322 18.01 7.48 -20.55
N PHE A 323 17.25 8.50 -20.98
CA PHE A 323 15.84 8.66 -20.62
C PHE A 323 14.96 7.50 -21.11
N ILE A 324 15.03 7.15 -22.40
CA ILE A 324 14.21 6.08 -22.97
C ILE A 324 14.62 4.71 -22.41
N GLN A 325 15.92 4.54 -22.17
CA GLN A 325 16.49 3.34 -21.58
C GLN A 325 15.98 3.10 -20.15
N THR A 326 15.99 4.14 -19.30
CA THR A 326 15.44 4.07 -17.93
C THR A 326 13.94 3.89 -17.90
N LEU A 327 13.21 4.64 -18.73
CA LEU A 327 11.75 4.52 -18.81
C LEU A 327 11.34 3.10 -19.20
N THR A 328 12.01 2.52 -20.20
CA THR A 328 11.78 1.13 -20.63
C THR A 328 12.16 0.13 -19.54
N PHE A 329 13.28 0.36 -18.85
CA PHE A 329 13.71 -0.50 -17.74
C PHE A 329 12.67 -0.55 -16.62
N VAL A 330 12.18 0.63 -16.20
CA VAL A 330 11.14 0.74 -15.17
C VAL A 330 9.85 0.09 -15.65
N THR A 331 9.35 0.44 -16.84
CA THR A 331 8.08 -0.08 -17.40
C THR A 331 7.99 -1.61 -17.41
N PHE A 332 9.08 -2.29 -17.77
CA PHE A 332 9.12 -3.76 -17.83
C PHE A 332 9.69 -4.39 -16.55
N ASN A 333 9.81 -3.65 -15.45
CA ASN A 333 10.24 -4.22 -14.19
C ASN A 333 9.17 -5.10 -13.57
N LYS A 334 9.57 -6.28 -13.10
CA LYS A 334 8.69 -7.21 -12.37
C LYS A 334 8.16 -6.61 -11.08
N VAL A 335 8.90 -5.72 -10.44
CA VAL A 335 8.46 -4.98 -9.25
C VAL A 335 8.62 -3.50 -9.54
N MET A 336 7.53 -2.75 -9.47
CA MET A 336 7.53 -1.29 -9.56
C MET A 336 6.83 -0.69 -8.36
N THR A 337 7.57 0.13 -7.60
CA THR A 337 7.01 1.06 -6.61
C THR A 337 7.02 2.48 -7.16
N SER A 338 6.26 3.39 -6.54
CA SER A 338 6.19 4.79 -6.98
C SER A 338 7.56 5.48 -6.98
N GLN A 339 8.46 5.11 -6.06
CA GLN A 339 9.83 5.64 -5.97
C GLN A 339 10.63 5.49 -7.28
N TYR A 340 10.35 4.45 -8.09
CA TYR A 340 11.11 4.18 -9.33
C TYR A 340 10.87 5.24 -10.42
N PHE A 341 9.79 6.02 -10.35
CA PHE A 341 9.57 7.08 -11.33
C PHE A 341 10.65 8.18 -11.28
N ILE A 342 11.32 8.33 -10.13
CA ILE A 342 12.47 9.25 -10.03
C ILE A 342 13.59 8.89 -11.01
N TRP A 343 13.79 7.59 -11.30
CA TRP A 343 14.93 7.10 -12.07
C TRP A 343 14.98 7.59 -13.51
N PHE A 344 13.83 7.80 -14.14
CA PHE A 344 13.78 8.43 -15.47
C PHE A 344 13.49 9.94 -15.39
N LEU A 345 12.89 10.43 -14.29
CA LEU A 345 12.64 11.86 -14.09
C LEU A 345 13.93 12.69 -14.04
N ILE A 346 15.06 12.13 -13.60
CA ILE A 346 16.37 12.82 -13.65
C ILE A 346 16.80 13.20 -15.07
N PHE A 347 16.41 12.42 -16.09
CA PHE A 347 16.76 12.67 -17.49
C PHE A 347 15.68 13.45 -18.25
N LEU A 348 14.46 13.52 -17.72
CA LEU A 348 13.31 14.16 -18.37
C LEU A 348 13.58 15.62 -18.77
N PRO A 349 14.18 16.49 -17.94
CA PRO A 349 14.46 17.88 -18.30
C PRO A 349 15.34 18.02 -19.55
N SER A 350 16.36 17.18 -19.68
CA SER A 350 17.28 17.17 -20.81
C SER A 350 16.65 16.56 -22.07
N TYR A 351 15.89 15.46 -21.92
CA TYR A 351 15.10 14.94 -23.03
C TYR A 351 14.13 16.00 -23.58
N LEU A 352 13.44 16.71 -22.69
CA LEU A 352 12.53 17.80 -23.06
C LEU A 352 13.26 19.01 -23.67
N ALA A 353 14.51 19.27 -23.28
CA ALA A 353 15.34 20.32 -23.87
C ALA A 353 15.55 20.10 -25.38
N THR A 354 15.77 18.85 -25.78
CA THR A 354 16.08 18.44 -27.16
C THR A 354 14.84 17.99 -27.95
N SER A 355 13.75 17.60 -27.28
CA SER A 355 12.52 17.14 -27.94
C SER A 355 11.69 18.26 -28.57
N GLN A 356 10.85 17.90 -29.55
CA GLN A 356 9.84 18.78 -30.13
C GLN A 356 8.52 18.81 -29.35
N LEU A 357 8.39 18.10 -28.23
CA LEU A 357 7.12 17.95 -27.50
C LEU A 357 6.62 19.27 -26.87
N LEU A 358 7.56 20.13 -26.46
CA LEU A 358 7.27 21.48 -25.93
C LEU A 358 7.17 22.55 -27.03
N SER A 359 7.25 22.16 -28.31
CA SER A 359 7.04 23.11 -29.41
C SER A 359 5.55 23.48 -29.54
N LYS A 360 5.26 24.69 -30.03
CA LYS A 360 3.87 25.14 -30.26
C LYS A 360 3.05 24.17 -31.12
N LEU A 361 3.70 23.48 -32.07
CA LEU A 361 3.05 22.56 -32.99
C LEU A 361 2.59 21.26 -32.30
N ASN A 362 3.41 20.73 -31.38
CA ASN A 362 3.15 19.45 -30.70
C ASN A 362 2.67 19.61 -29.25
N ALA A 363 2.47 20.85 -28.77
CA ALA A 363 2.05 21.13 -27.40
C ALA A 363 0.76 20.37 -27.00
N ARG A 364 -0.20 20.21 -27.92
CA ARG A 364 -1.41 19.40 -27.66
C ARG A 364 -1.09 17.94 -27.35
N LYS A 365 -0.16 17.33 -28.11
CA LYS A 365 0.29 15.95 -27.88
C LYS A 365 1.03 15.84 -26.55
N GLY A 366 1.92 16.79 -26.26
CA GLY A 366 2.64 16.86 -24.98
C GLY A 366 1.71 16.98 -23.77
N SER A 367 0.72 17.88 -23.84
CA SER A 367 -0.28 18.04 -22.77
C SER A 367 -1.16 16.81 -22.60
N LEU A 368 -1.57 16.16 -23.70
CA LEU A 368 -2.35 14.92 -23.63
C LEU A 368 -1.55 13.79 -22.95
N MET A 369 -0.26 13.62 -23.31
CA MET A 369 0.60 12.63 -22.67
C MET A 369 0.77 12.89 -21.17
N LEU A 370 0.92 14.16 -20.76
CA LEU A 370 1.01 14.54 -19.36
C LEU A 370 -0.29 14.24 -18.60
N LEU A 371 -1.44 14.59 -19.19
CA LEU A 371 -2.75 14.32 -18.59
C LEU A 371 -3.01 12.82 -18.44
N LEU A 372 -2.69 12.02 -19.46
CA LEU A 372 -2.82 10.56 -19.38
C LEU A 372 -1.92 9.97 -18.30
N TRP A 373 -0.69 10.47 -18.16
CA TRP A 373 0.20 10.04 -17.08
C TRP A 373 -0.38 10.37 -15.71
N ILE A 374 -0.83 11.60 -15.47
CA ILE A 374 -1.45 12.00 -14.18
C ILE A 374 -2.73 11.20 -13.90
N ALA A 375 -3.60 11.04 -14.91
CA ALA A 375 -4.85 10.29 -14.77
C ALA A 375 -4.59 8.81 -14.41
N SER A 376 -3.56 8.19 -15.02
CA SER A 376 -3.18 6.82 -14.70
C SER A 376 -2.70 6.65 -13.25
N GLN A 377 -2.03 7.66 -12.68
CA GLN A 377 -1.62 7.65 -11.27
C GLN A 377 -2.83 7.77 -10.35
N ALA A 378 -3.77 8.66 -10.67
CA ALA A 378 -4.98 8.85 -9.87
C ALA A 378 -5.90 7.62 -9.86
N SER A 379 -6.01 6.91 -10.99
CA SER A 379 -6.89 5.74 -11.11
C SER A 379 -6.39 4.50 -10.36
N MET A 380 -5.12 4.47 -9.91
CA MET A 380 -4.53 3.31 -9.22
C MET A 380 -4.50 3.43 -7.68
N SER A 381 -5.02 4.51 -7.11
CA SER A 381 -5.18 4.64 -5.66
C SER A 381 -6.39 3.81 -5.17
N ARG A 382 -6.21 2.52 -4.90
CA ARG A 382 -7.20 1.72 -4.17
C ARG A 382 -7.11 2.04 -2.67
N MET A 383 -8.25 2.06 -2.01
CA MET A 383 -8.36 2.28 -0.57
C MET A 383 -7.75 1.06 0.15
N GLU A 384 -6.82 1.29 1.08
CA GLU A 384 -6.23 0.23 1.89
C GLU A 384 -7.17 -0.07 3.07
N LEU A 385 -7.73 -1.29 3.11
CA LEU A 385 -8.60 -1.74 4.20
C LEU A 385 -7.83 -2.00 5.49
N TYR A 386 -6.63 -2.58 5.35
CA TYR A 386 -5.78 -2.95 6.47
C TYR A 386 -4.33 -2.60 6.14
N SER A 387 -3.75 -1.70 6.94
CA SER A 387 -2.40 -1.19 6.71
C SER A 387 -1.34 -2.18 7.22
N PRO A 388 -0.11 -2.16 6.68
CA PRO A 388 1.00 -2.97 7.18
C PRO A 388 1.33 -2.72 8.67
N GLU A 389 0.97 -1.55 9.20
CA GLU A 389 1.11 -1.19 10.61
C GLU A 389 0.07 -1.85 11.52
N GLY A 390 -0.89 -2.58 10.95
CA GLY A 390 -1.94 -3.29 11.66
C GLY A 390 -3.15 -2.43 12.00
N LEU A 391 -3.40 -1.36 11.24
CA LEU A 391 -4.52 -0.44 11.43
C LEU A 391 -5.55 -0.58 10.31
N ARG A 392 -6.83 -0.50 10.69
CA ARG A 392 -7.96 -0.44 9.76
C ARG A 392 -8.28 0.99 9.35
N ILE A 393 -9.23 1.13 8.41
CA ILE A 393 -9.74 2.41 7.89
C ILE A 393 -10.20 3.36 9.01
N ASP A 394 -10.83 2.80 10.04
CA ASP A 394 -11.36 3.53 11.21
C ASP A 394 -10.32 3.67 12.34
N GLY A 395 -9.08 3.21 12.13
CA GLY A 395 -7.99 3.27 13.09
C GLY A 395 -7.97 2.14 14.13
N ARG A 396 -8.90 1.17 14.07
CA ARG A 396 -8.90 0.00 14.95
C ARG A 396 -7.85 -1.03 14.52
N ARG A 397 -7.41 -1.86 15.47
CA ARG A 397 -6.67 -3.10 15.17
C ARG A 397 -7.62 -4.23 14.76
N TRP A 398 -7.02 -5.33 14.31
CA TRP A 398 -7.74 -6.53 13.84
C TRP A 398 -8.60 -7.20 14.93
N ASN A 399 -8.27 -7.04 16.21
CA ASN A 399 -8.95 -7.68 17.35
C ASN A 399 -9.81 -6.74 18.21
N GLU A 400 -10.11 -5.53 17.72
CA GLU A 400 -10.84 -4.52 18.49
C GLU A 400 -12.30 -4.39 18.03
N LEU A 401 -13.23 -4.39 19.00
CA LEU A 401 -14.64 -4.09 18.77
C LEU A 401 -14.85 -2.59 18.50
N ARG A 402 -15.93 -2.23 17.81
CA ARG A 402 -16.39 -0.83 17.76
C ARG A 402 -16.89 -0.41 19.13
N ARG A 403 -17.12 0.90 19.27
CA ARG A 403 -17.84 1.44 20.43
C ARG A 403 -19.17 0.71 20.59
N PHE A 404 -19.40 0.11 21.75
CA PHE A 404 -20.59 -0.64 22.06
C PHE A 404 -21.30 0.03 23.23
N GLU A 405 -22.53 0.50 23.00
CA GLU A 405 -23.37 1.10 24.02
C GLU A 405 -24.74 0.47 23.97
N CYS A 406 -25.31 0.18 25.14
CA CYS A 406 -26.67 -0.34 25.21
C CYS A 406 -27.46 0.33 26.32
N GLN A 407 -28.76 0.46 26.09
CA GLN A 407 -29.70 1.04 27.05
C GLN A 407 -30.90 0.12 27.15
N ILE A 408 -31.25 -0.21 28.38
CA ILE A 408 -32.41 -1.05 28.72
C ILE A 408 -33.57 -0.17 29.19
N ASN A 409 -34.82 -0.62 29.02
CA ASN A 409 -36.04 0.07 29.44
C ASN A 409 -36.15 1.49 28.85
N THR A 410 -35.97 1.61 27.54
CA THR A 410 -36.07 2.88 26.81
C THR A 410 -37.50 3.32 26.57
N HIS A 411 -38.43 2.36 26.45
CA HIS A 411 -39.84 2.60 26.15
C HIS A 411 -40.78 1.89 27.14
N PRO A 412 -40.77 2.27 28.43
CA PRO A 412 -41.55 1.59 29.47
C PRO A 412 -43.08 1.63 29.25
N HIS A 413 -43.59 2.63 28.53
CA HIS A 413 -45.04 2.82 28.37
C HIS A 413 -45.64 2.04 27.20
N SER A 414 -44.83 1.53 26.27
CA SER A 414 -45.30 0.90 25.03
C SER A 414 -45.05 -0.61 24.97
N SER A 415 -44.32 -1.17 25.92
CA SER A 415 -43.84 -2.55 25.90
C SER A 415 -43.39 -3.04 27.26
N ASP A 416 -43.42 -4.36 27.44
CA ASP A 416 -42.98 -5.04 28.66
C ASP A 416 -41.45 -5.06 28.77
N GLY A 417 -40.74 -5.13 27.64
CA GLY A 417 -39.29 -4.97 27.57
C GLY A 417 -38.85 -4.16 26.36
N SER A 418 -37.79 -3.36 26.53
CA SER A 418 -37.25 -2.55 25.45
C SER A 418 -35.74 -2.37 25.57
N SER A 419 -35.05 -2.36 24.43
CA SER A 419 -33.62 -2.13 24.35
C SER A 419 -33.26 -1.20 23.20
N TYR A 420 -32.18 -0.46 23.39
CA TYR A 420 -31.55 0.33 22.36
C TYR A 420 -30.05 0.03 22.37
N VAL A 421 -29.52 -0.45 21.24
CA VAL A 421 -28.13 -0.86 21.10
C VAL A 421 -27.48 -0.06 19.99
N GLU A 422 -26.35 0.55 20.32
CA GLU A 422 -25.42 1.16 19.37
C GLU A 422 -24.14 0.32 19.32
N HIS A 423 -23.88 -0.30 18.17
CA HIS A 423 -22.65 -1.02 17.90
C HIS A 423 -21.93 -0.33 16.73
N GLY A 424 -20.95 0.50 17.06
CA GLY A 424 -20.42 1.50 16.14
C GLY A 424 -21.49 2.49 15.73
N ASN A 425 -21.67 2.68 14.42
CA ASN A 425 -22.77 3.51 13.89
C ASN A 425 -24.04 2.69 13.59
N THR A 426 -24.04 1.37 13.82
CA THR A 426 -25.23 0.53 13.68
C THR A 426 -26.11 0.73 14.91
N LYS A 427 -27.31 1.26 14.71
CA LYS A 427 -28.26 1.62 15.77
C LYS A 427 -29.55 0.82 15.62
N VAL A 428 -29.85 0.00 16.62
CA VAL A 428 -31.00 -0.90 16.62
C VAL A 428 -31.83 -0.67 17.87
N MET A 429 -33.14 -0.55 17.67
CA MET A 429 -34.13 -0.53 18.74
C MET A 429 -34.91 -1.83 18.72
N CYS A 430 -35.10 -2.44 19.88
CA CYS A 430 -35.90 -3.65 20.04
C CYS A 430 -36.97 -3.44 21.11
N ILE A 431 -38.17 -3.95 20.83
CA ILE A 431 -39.35 -3.84 21.66
C ILE A 431 -39.95 -5.25 21.78
N VAL A 432 -40.16 -5.72 23.00
CA VAL A 432 -40.76 -7.02 23.30
C VAL A 432 -42.10 -6.80 23.98
N LYS A 433 -43.13 -7.48 23.48
CA LYS A 433 -44.47 -7.50 24.06
C LYS A 433 -44.88 -8.92 24.37
N GLY A 434 -45.36 -9.12 25.57
CA GLY A 434 -45.81 -10.41 26.07
C GLY A 434 -44.96 -10.93 27.23
N PRO A 435 -45.33 -12.10 27.76
CA PRO A 435 -46.24 -13.09 27.15
C PRO A 435 -47.71 -12.62 27.09
N MET A 436 -48.32 -12.63 25.90
CA MET A 436 -49.71 -12.18 25.68
C MET A 436 -50.56 -13.24 24.97
N GLU A 437 -51.89 -13.09 24.97
CA GLU A 437 -52.77 -14.02 24.26
C GLU A 437 -52.61 -13.87 22.73
N PRO A 438 -52.46 -14.98 21.96
CA PRO A 438 -52.38 -14.92 20.50
C PRO A 438 -53.64 -14.30 19.89
N ARG A 439 -53.47 -13.47 18.85
CA ARG A 439 -54.61 -12.82 18.17
C ARG A 439 -55.55 -13.80 17.47
N THR A 440 -55.07 -14.99 17.13
CA THR A 440 -55.85 -16.02 16.44
C THR A 440 -55.57 -17.37 17.08
N ARG A 441 -56.63 -18.14 17.37
CA ARG A 441 -56.52 -19.49 17.96
C ARG A 441 -55.68 -20.48 17.15
N ALA A 442 -55.52 -20.23 15.84
CA ALA A 442 -54.67 -21.05 14.97
C ALA A 442 -53.16 -20.86 15.24
N GLN A 443 -52.75 -19.74 15.84
CA GLN A 443 -51.34 -19.45 16.20
C GLN A 443 -51.00 -19.89 17.63
N GLN A 444 -51.92 -20.58 18.29
CA GLN A 444 -51.78 -21.01 19.68
C GLN A 444 -51.19 -22.41 19.71
N ASP A 445 -49.98 -22.53 20.21
CA ASP A 445 -49.41 -23.81 20.61
C ASP A 445 -49.90 -24.16 22.04
N GLN A 446 -50.19 -25.44 22.28
CA GLN A 446 -50.71 -25.90 23.57
C GLN A 446 -49.61 -26.04 24.61
N ASP A 447 -48.41 -26.43 24.18
CA ASP A 447 -47.31 -26.81 25.07
C ASP A 447 -46.24 -25.72 25.20
N ASN A 448 -46.08 -24.86 24.19
CA ASN A 448 -45.05 -23.83 24.16
C ASN A 448 -45.62 -22.43 23.86
N ALA A 449 -44.82 -21.40 24.14
CA ALA A 449 -45.04 -20.05 23.62
C ALA A 449 -44.66 -19.97 22.13
N THR A 450 -45.43 -19.20 21.36
CA THR A 450 -45.05 -18.86 19.98
C THR A 450 -44.23 -17.56 19.96
N LEU A 451 -43.13 -17.56 19.22
CA LEU A 451 -42.26 -16.40 19.00
C LEU A 451 -42.57 -15.80 17.63
N ASP A 452 -42.86 -14.50 17.55
CA ASP A 452 -42.99 -13.77 16.29
C ASP A 452 -42.00 -12.61 16.24
N ILE A 453 -41.03 -12.67 15.33
CA ILE A 453 -39.99 -11.64 15.19
C ILE A 453 -40.26 -10.78 13.96
N ASN A 454 -40.50 -9.49 14.16
CA ASN A 454 -40.77 -8.54 13.08
C ASN A 454 -39.60 -7.56 12.92
N ILE A 455 -38.91 -7.64 11.78
CA ILE A 455 -37.75 -6.80 11.48
C ILE A 455 -38.14 -5.71 10.50
N ASN A 456 -37.96 -4.45 10.90
CA ASN A 456 -38.18 -3.29 10.05
C ASN A 456 -36.87 -2.51 9.88
N VAL A 457 -36.35 -2.50 8.66
CA VAL A 457 -35.17 -1.69 8.30
C VAL A 457 -35.65 -0.33 7.80
N ALA A 458 -35.26 0.74 8.49
CA ALA A 458 -35.64 2.09 8.10
C ALA A 458 -35.09 2.43 6.71
N SER A 459 -35.87 3.15 5.89
CA SER A 459 -35.44 3.52 4.52
C SER A 459 -34.24 4.48 4.51
N PHE A 460 -33.96 5.12 5.65
CA PHE A 460 -32.84 6.04 5.88
C PHE A 460 -31.68 5.39 6.64
N SER A 461 -31.70 4.07 6.84
CA SER A 461 -30.67 3.36 7.61
C SER A 461 -29.30 3.36 6.94
N THR A 462 -29.26 3.38 5.60
CA THR A 462 -28.05 3.45 4.78
C THR A 462 -27.84 4.86 4.22
N LEU A 463 -26.60 5.18 3.83
CA LEU A 463 -26.24 6.47 3.19
C LEU A 463 -27.12 6.78 1.97
N GLU A 464 -27.37 5.75 1.15
CA GLU A 464 -28.36 5.83 0.08
C GLU A 464 -29.73 5.38 0.57
N ARG A 465 -30.77 6.16 0.23
CA ARG A 465 -32.14 5.86 0.64
C ARG A 465 -32.66 4.64 -0.13
N LYS A 466 -32.86 3.52 0.57
CA LYS A 466 -33.44 2.29 0.00
C LYS A 466 -34.92 2.48 -0.36
N LYS A 467 -35.31 2.04 -1.56
CA LYS A 467 -36.73 1.89 -1.94
C LYS A 467 -37.30 0.66 -1.23
N ARG A 468 -38.41 0.82 -0.50
CA ARG A 468 -39.03 -0.26 0.25
C ARG A 468 -39.60 -1.32 -0.70
N SER A 469 -39.17 -2.57 -0.52
CA SER A 469 -39.88 -3.76 -1.01
C SER A 469 -40.49 -4.48 0.19
N LYS A 470 -41.80 -4.71 0.18
CA LYS A 470 -42.52 -5.34 1.31
C LYS A 470 -42.12 -6.81 1.53
N ASN A 471 -41.56 -7.48 0.53
CA ASN A 471 -41.25 -8.91 0.54
C ASN A 471 -39.79 -9.18 0.17
N GLU A 472 -38.86 -8.52 0.86
CA GLU A 472 -37.43 -8.79 0.65
C GLU A 472 -37.05 -10.14 1.24
N LYS A 473 -36.64 -11.09 0.38
CA LYS A 473 -36.30 -12.47 0.78
C LYS A 473 -35.23 -12.52 1.89
N ARG A 474 -34.26 -11.60 1.85
CA ARG A 474 -33.20 -11.49 2.87
C ARG A 474 -33.76 -11.20 4.26
N LEU A 475 -34.78 -10.34 4.37
CA LEU A 475 -35.40 -10.07 5.68
C LEU A 475 -36.19 -11.28 6.21
N ILE A 476 -36.81 -12.05 5.32
CA ILE A 476 -37.52 -13.29 5.69
C ILE A 476 -36.52 -14.34 6.22
N GLU A 477 -35.35 -14.46 5.59
CA GLU A 477 -34.27 -15.33 6.04
C GLU A 477 -33.72 -14.91 7.41
N LEU A 478 -33.43 -13.63 7.61
CA LEU A 478 -32.97 -13.12 8.91
C LEU A 478 -34.02 -13.32 10.01
N LYS A 479 -35.30 -13.08 9.70
CA LYS A 479 -36.42 -13.37 10.60
C LYS A 479 -36.43 -14.83 11.03
N THR A 480 -36.41 -15.75 10.05
CA THR A 480 -36.44 -17.20 10.32
C THR A 480 -35.20 -17.66 11.11
N THR A 481 -34.04 -17.07 10.84
CA THR A 481 -32.79 -17.38 11.54
C THR A 481 -32.86 -16.96 13.00
N LEU A 482 -33.34 -15.75 13.28
CA LEU A 482 -33.51 -15.24 14.65
C LEU A 482 -34.59 -16.01 15.41
N GLU A 483 -35.71 -16.36 14.77
CA GLU A 483 -36.77 -17.15 15.40
C GLU A 483 -36.23 -18.50 15.88
N ARG A 484 -35.52 -19.24 15.02
CA ARG A 484 -34.89 -20.51 15.38
C ARG A 484 -33.83 -20.37 16.48
N THR A 485 -33.08 -19.26 16.46
CA THR A 485 -32.03 -18.97 17.44
C THR A 485 -32.65 -18.75 18.84
N PHE A 486 -33.69 -17.92 18.92
CA PHE A 486 -34.32 -17.58 20.19
C PHE A 486 -35.33 -18.62 20.69
N GLU A 487 -35.91 -19.45 19.82
CA GLU A 487 -36.75 -20.59 20.22
C GLU A 487 -35.99 -21.60 21.10
N LYS A 488 -34.68 -21.74 20.89
CA LYS A 488 -33.82 -22.60 21.73
C LYS A 488 -33.27 -21.90 22.96
N SER A 489 -33.21 -20.56 22.96
CA SER A 489 -32.69 -19.78 24.08
C SER A 489 -33.77 -19.44 25.12
N VAL A 490 -35.00 -19.18 24.68
CA VAL A 490 -36.15 -18.86 25.53
C VAL A 490 -36.77 -20.15 26.09
N LEU A 491 -37.14 -20.14 27.36
CA LEU A 491 -37.84 -21.23 28.03
C LEU A 491 -39.34 -21.23 27.67
N THR A 492 -39.65 -21.56 26.42
CA THR A 492 -41.01 -21.44 25.84
C THR A 492 -42.07 -22.31 26.55
N HIS A 493 -41.68 -23.45 27.13
CA HIS A 493 -42.56 -24.35 27.90
C HIS A 493 -43.10 -23.74 29.20
N LEU A 494 -42.48 -22.66 29.72
CA LEU A 494 -42.98 -21.96 30.92
C LEU A 494 -44.19 -21.07 30.61
N TYR A 495 -44.41 -20.75 29.34
CA TYR A 495 -45.45 -19.82 28.89
C TYR A 495 -46.36 -20.47 27.82
N PRO A 496 -47.01 -21.62 28.11
CA PRO A 496 -47.86 -22.29 27.14
C PRO A 496 -49.03 -21.39 26.73
N LYS A 497 -49.53 -21.54 25.50
CA LYS A 497 -50.69 -20.80 24.98
C LYS A 497 -50.50 -19.28 24.87
N THR A 498 -49.27 -18.79 24.96
CA THR A 498 -48.95 -17.36 24.85
C THR A 498 -48.16 -17.05 23.57
N LEU A 499 -48.16 -15.78 23.19
CA LEU A 499 -47.39 -15.18 22.11
C LEU A 499 -46.38 -14.18 22.70
N ILE A 500 -45.15 -14.23 22.23
CA ILE A 500 -44.12 -13.21 22.51
C ILE A 500 -43.80 -12.53 21.18
N GLU A 501 -44.19 -11.26 21.06
CA GLU A 501 -43.98 -10.45 19.86
C GLU A 501 -42.72 -9.59 20.03
N ILE A 502 -41.73 -9.80 19.16
CA ILE A 502 -40.45 -9.10 19.17
C ILE A 502 -40.38 -8.19 17.95
N SER A 503 -40.46 -6.88 18.16
CA SER A 503 -40.36 -5.88 17.10
C SER A 503 -38.98 -5.23 17.10
N VAL A 504 -38.26 -5.35 15.98
CA VAL A 504 -36.91 -4.79 15.79
C VAL A 504 -36.96 -3.69 14.74
N GLN A 505 -36.41 -2.53 15.08
CA GLN A 505 -36.28 -1.39 14.18
C GLN A 505 -34.81 -1.00 14.01
N VAL A 506 -34.28 -1.16 12.79
CA VAL A 506 -32.92 -0.73 12.44
C VAL A 506 -32.97 0.72 11.99
N LEU A 507 -32.38 1.62 12.78
CA LEU A 507 -32.40 3.07 12.54
C LEU A 507 -31.23 3.52 11.68
N ALA A 508 -30.03 2.99 11.93
CA ALA A 508 -28.81 3.24 11.19
C ALA A 508 -28.05 1.93 11.00
N GLN A 509 -27.44 1.75 9.84
CA GLN A 509 -26.70 0.54 9.47
C GLN A 509 -25.27 0.91 9.09
N ASP A 510 -24.30 0.33 9.78
CA ASP A 510 -22.88 0.46 9.46
C ASP A 510 -22.13 -0.90 9.53
N GLY A 511 -22.72 -1.98 9.02
CA GLY A 511 -22.18 -3.34 9.10
C GLY A 511 -22.43 -4.04 10.45
N GLY A 512 -22.39 -5.37 10.45
CA GLY A 512 -22.69 -6.23 11.61
C GLY A 512 -24.17 -6.19 12.01
N MET A 513 -25.09 -6.05 11.05
CA MET A 513 -26.52 -5.86 11.33
C MET A 513 -27.12 -7.03 12.13
N LEU A 514 -26.92 -8.27 11.67
CA LEU A 514 -27.49 -9.46 12.29
C LEU A 514 -26.96 -9.66 13.73
N ALA A 515 -25.67 -9.42 13.93
CA ALA A 515 -25.04 -9.44 15.25
C ALA A 515 -25.68 -8.42 16.21
N THR A 516 -25.83 -7.18 15.76
CA THR A 516 -26.40 -6.09 16.57
C THR A 516 -27.88 -6.33 16.90
N ILE A 517 -28.66 -6.86 15.96
CA ILE A 517 -30.06 -7.24 16.20
C ILE A 517 -30.14 -8.33 17.28
N THR A 518 -29.29 -9.36 17.20
CA THR A 518 -29.27 -10.45 18.18
C THR A 518 -28.98 -9.93 19.59
N ASN A 519 -27.97 -9.05 19.73
CA ASN A 519 -27.62 -8.44 21.01
C ASN A 519 -28.77 -7.58 21.57
N ALA A 520 -29.48 -6.85 20.72
CA ALA A 520 -30.63 -6.05 21.11
C ALA A 520 -31.82 -6.91 21.58
N ILE A 521 -32.12 -8.02 20.89
CA ILE A 521 -33.19 -8.95 21.29
C ILE A 521 -32.87 -9.57 22.65
N THR A 522 -31.64 -10.04 22.87
CA THR A 522 -31.21 -10.61 24.15
C THR A 522 -31.49 -9.65 25.31
N LEU A 523 -31.11 -8.36 25.17
CA LEU A 523 -31.39 -7.36 26.20
C LEU A 523 -32.88 -7.09 26.40
N ALA A 524 -33.67 -7.02 25.32
CA ALA A 524 -35.09 -6.71 25.42
C ALA A 524 -35.89 -7.86 26.08
N LEU A 525 -35.50 -9.12 25.83
CA LEU A 525 -36.07 -10.28 26.50
C LEU A 525 -35.77 -10.29 28.00
N ILE A 526 -34.54 -9.92 28.38
CA ILE A 526 -34.14 -9.82 29.77
C ILE A 526 -34.90 -8.69 30.49
N ASP A 527 -35.06 -7.53 29.84
CA ASP A 527 -35.84 -6.41 30.38
C ASP A 527 -37.30 -6.78 30.62
N ALA A 528 -37.90 -7.54 29.69
CA ALA A 528 -39.26 -8.06 29.82
C ALA A 528 -39.40 -9.10 30.95
N GLY A 529 -38.30 -9.56 31.55
CA GLY A 529 -38.32 -10.63 32.55
C GLY A 529 -38.71 -11.99 31.98
N ILE A 530 -38.52 -12.21 30.67
CA ILE A 530 -38.77 -13.50 30.04
C ILE A 530 -37.61 -14.45 30.37
N SER A 531 -37.96 -15.65 30.81
CA SER A 531 -36.96 -16.65 31.22
C SER A 531 -36.17 -17.17 30.01
N ILE A 532 -34.86 -16.88 29.98
CA ILE A 532 -33.88 -17.37 29.00
C ILE A 532 -32.83 -18.24 29.68
N TYR A 533 -32.24 -19.20 28.97
CA TYR A 533 -31.18 -20.06 29.52
C TYR A 533 -29.90 -19.27 29.85
N ASP A 534 -29.42 -18.48 28.88
CA ASP A 534 -28.21 -17.67 29.00
C ASP A 534 -28.24 -16.56 27.92
N TYR A 535 -27.30 -15.62 28.00
CA TYR A 535 -27.14 -14.56 27.00
C TYR A 535 -26.82 -15.15 25.62
N VAL A 536 -27.41 -14.60 24.57
CA VAL A 536 -26.97 -14.83 23.20
C VAL A 536 -26.24 -13.58 22.73
N SER A 537 -24.92 -13.70 22.55
CA SER A 537 -24.04 -12.60 22.13
C SER A 537 -23.47 -12.89 20.75
N ALA A 538 -23.59 -11.93 19.85
CA ALA A 538 -23.21 -12.09 18.46
C ALA A 538 -22.26 -11.01 17.97
N VAL A 539 -21.33 -11.42 17.12
CA VAL A 539 -20.34 -10.56 16.44
C VAL A 539 -20.12 -11.07 15.01
N THR A 540 -19.78 -10.15 14.12
CA THR A 540 -19.37 -10.44 12.74
C THR A 540 -17.86 -10.32 12.61
N VAL A 541 -17.21 -11.30 11.98
CA VAL A 541 -15.76 -11.33 11.73
C VAL A 541 -15.52 -11.51 10.25
N GLY A 542 -14.57 -10.77 9.69
CA GLY A 542 -14.13 -10.92 8.30
C GLY A 542 -12.76 -11.53 8.18
N LEU A 543 -12.45 -12.12 7.03
CA LEU A 543 -11.10 -12.59 6.71
C LEU A 543 -10.50 -11.75 5.57
N HIS A 544 -9.62 -10.81 5.92
CA HIS A 544 -8.86 -10.04 4.94
C HIS A 544 -7.52 -10.74 4.67
N ASP A 545 -7.36 -11.31 3.48
CA ASP A 545 -6.24 -12.20 3.12
C ASP A 545 -6.06 -13.35 4.14
N GLN A 546 -5.14 -13.18 5.09
CA GLN A 546 -4.83 -14.13 6.16
C GLN A 546 -5.19 -13.59 7.55
N THR A 547 -5.52 -12.31 7.65
CA THR A 547 -5.78 -11.63 8.91
C THR A 547 -7.28 -11.55 9.18
N PRO A 548 -7.77 -12.21 10.23
CA PRO A 548 -9.15 -12.08 10.69
C PRO A 548 -9.37 -10.69 11.31
N LEU A 549 -10.43 -10.00 10.88
CA LEU A 549 -10.82 -8.67 11.34
C LEU A 549 -12.12 -8.79 12.14
N LEU A 550 -12.05 -8.46 13.43
CA LEU A 550 -13.17 -8.46 14.35
C LEU A 550 -14.07 -7.24 14.13
N ASP A 551 -15.38 -7.49 14.09
CA ASP A 551 -16.43 -6.48 14.07
C ASP A 551 -16.31 -5.49 12.89
N LEU A 552 -16.74 -5.96 11.72
CA LEU A 552 -16.64 -5.26 10.44
C LEU A 552 -17.59 -4.07 10.34
N ASN A 553 -17.13 -3.01 9.66
CA ASN A 553 -17.99 -1.92 9.19
C ASN A 553 -18.54 -2.20 7.77
N THR A 554 -19.41 -1.33 7.25
CA THR A 554 -20.04 -1.53 5.91
C THR A 554 -19.03 -1.60 4.77
N LEU A 555 -17.95 -0.82 4.85
CA LEU A 555 -16.92 -0.79 3.81
C LEU A 555 -16.12 -2.09 3.79
N GLU A 556 -15.77 -2.59 4.98
CA GLU A 556 -15.07 -3.86 5.18
C GLU A 556 -15.96 -5.05 4.76
N GLU A 557 -17.24 -5.08 5.15
CA GLU A 557 -18.19 -6.13 4.74
C GLU A 557 -18.34 -6.24 3.21
N GLY A 558 -18.19 -5.13 2.48
CA GLY A 558 -18.34 -5.11 1.02
C GLY A 558 -17.17 -5.71 0.25
N ASP A 559 -15.98 -5.80 0.86
CA ASP A 559 -14.74 -6.22 0.19
C ASP A 559 -14.10 -7.46 0.84
N VAL A 560 -14.54 -7.81 2.05
CA VAL A 560 -14.02 -8.94 2.85
C VAL A 560 -15.10 -10.01 3.05
N SER A 561 -14.72 -11.28 2.94
CA SER A 561 -15.61 -12.40 3.26
C SER A 561 -15.94 -12.43 4.74
N ASN A 562 -17.22 -12.37 5.08
CA ASN A 562 -17.70 -12.20 6.45
C ASN A 562 -18.39 -13.46 7.00
N LEU A 563 -18.23 -13.67 8.31
CA LEU A 563 -18.84 -14.71 9.12
C LEU A 563 -19.54 -14.06 10.31
N THR A 564 -20.84 -14.32 10.50
CA THR A 564 -21.57 -13.87 11.69
C THR A 564 -21.82 -15.05 12.63
N VAL A 565 -21.44 -14.89 13.90
CA VAL A 565 -21.52 -15.94 14.92
C VAL A 565 -22.32 -15.43 16.11
N GLY A 566 -23.28 -16.22 16.59
CA GLY A 566 -23.99 -16.02 17.85
C GLY A 566 -23.61 -17.12 18.85
N VAL A 567 -23.04 -16.72 19.99
CA VAL A 567 -22.53 -17.61 21.04
C VAL A 567 -23.46 -17.60 22.24
N VAL A 568 -23.67 -18.77 22.86
CA VAL A 568 -24.46 -18.91 24.08
C VAL A 568 -23.58 -18.72 25.31
N GLY A 569 -23.82 -17.66 26.07
CA GLY A 569 -23.19 -17.40 27.35
C GLY A 569 -21.67 -17.31 27.26
N LYS A 570 -20.99 -17.95 28.22
CA LYS A 570 -19.54 -18.15 28.23
C LYS A 570 -19.11 -19.45 27.54
N SER A 571 -20.04 -20.17 26.93
CA SER A 571 -19.73 -21.44 26.28
C SER A 571 -19.10 -21.23 24.90
N GLU A 572 -18.61 -22.31 24.32
CA GLU A 572 -18.19 -22.37 22.91
C GLU A 572 -19.32 -22.87 21.99
N LYS A 573 -20.54 -23.04 22.53
CA LYS A 573 -21.69 -23.47 21.74
C LYS A 573 -22.24 -22.30 20.94
N LEU A 574 -22.44 -22.55 19.66
CA LEU A 574 -22.98 -21.58 18.73
C LEU A 574 -24.50 -21.74 18.62
N ALA A 575 -25.25 -20.68 18.91
CA ALA A 575 -26.67 -20.61 18.62
C ALA A 575 -26.94 -20.27 17.15
N MET A 576 -26.02 -19.52 16.53
CA MET A 576 -26.13 -19.05 15.16
C MET A 576 -24.75 -19.02 14.50
N LEU A 577 -24.67 -19.49 13.26
CA LEU A 577 -23.48 -19.43 12.41
C LEU A 577 -23.95 -19.14 10.97
N LEU A 578 -23.55 -18.01 10.42
CA LEU A 578 -23.90 -17.60 9.06
C LEU A 578 -22.66 -17.18 8.29
N LEU A 579 -22.39 -17.87 7.19
CA LEU A 579 -21.32 -17.57 6.23
C LEU A 579 -21.96 -17.40 4.85
N GLU A 580 -22.01 -16.18 4.32
CA GLU A 580 -22.58 -15.89 2.99
C GLU A 580 -21.50 -15.98 1.89
N ASP A 581 -20.27 -15.58 2.20
CA ASP A 581 -19.17 -15.48 1.26
C ASP A 581 -18.21 -16.67 1.30
N LYS A 582 -17.37 -16.78 0.27
CA LYS A 582 -16.36 -17.84 0.18
C LYS A 582 -15.22 -17.60 1.17
N MET A 583 -15.01 -18.53 2.09
CA MET A 583 -13.88 -18.50 3.01
C MET A 583 -13.04 -19.78 2.88
N PRO A 584 -11.70 -19.69 2.83
CA PRO A 584 -10.84 -20.87 2.88
C PRO A 584 -11.08 -21.67 4.17
N LEU A 585 -11.20 -22.99 4.05
CA LEU A 585 -11.51 -23.88 5.17
C LEU A 585 -10.44 -23.82 6.27
N ASP A 586 -9.16 -23.72 5.88
CA ASP A 586 -8.02 -23.71 6.81
C ASP A 586 -8.05 -22.50 7.77
N HIS A 587 -8.65 -21.39 7.33
CA HIS A 587 -8.76 -20.17 8.14
C HIS A 587 -10.06 -20.09 8.94
N LEU A 588 -11.06 -20.94 8.65
CA LEU A 588 -12.36 -20.87 9.29
C LEU A 588 -12.27 -21.08 10.81
N GLU A 589 -11.44 -22.02 11.26
CA GLU A 589 -11.22 -22.27 12.70
C GLU A 589 -10.64 -21.05 13.41
N SER A 590 -9.63 -20.41 12.80
CA SER A 590 -9.00 -19.20 13.35
C SER A 590 -9.98 -18.02 13.45
N VAL A 591 -10.81 -17.84 12.41
CA VAL A 591 -11.86 -16.81 12.37
C VAL A 591 -12.92 -17.08 13.44
N LEU A 592 -13.32 -18.34 13.60
CA LEU A 592 -14.30 -18.75 14.60
C LEU A 592 -13.79 -18.50 16.03
N GLY A 593 -12.53 -18.82 16.31
CA GLY A 593 -11.92 -18.56 17.63
C GLY A 593 -11.96 -17.08 18.02
N ILE A 594 -11.71 -16.19 17.06
CA ILE A 594 -11.78 -14.74 17.28
C ILE A 594 -13.24 -14.26 17.41
N ALA A 595 -14.16 -14.82 16.63
CA ALA A 595 -15.58 -14.52 16.76
C ALA A 595 -16.11 -14.89 18.14
N ILE A 596 -15.73 -16.05 18.67
CA ILE A 596 -16.13 -16.50 20.01
C ILE A 596 -15.57 -15.57 21.09
N ALA A 597 -14.27 -15.24 21.03
CA ALA A 597 -13.65 -14.31 21.96
C ALA A 597 -14.30 -12.91 21.93
N GLY A 598 -14.62 -12.41 20.73
CA GLY A 598 -15.36 -11.17 20.54
C GLY A 598 -16.76 -11.20 21.15
N SER A 599 -17.51 -12.29 20.91
CA SER A 599 -18.84 -12.47 21.49
C SER A 599 -18.83 -12.58 23.02
N HIS A 600 -17.82 -13.23 23.61
CA HIS A 600 -17.64 -13.23 25.07
C HIS A 600 -17.42 -11.82 25.62
N LYS A 601 -16.67 -10.98 24.90
CA LYS A 601 -16.47 -9.59 25.32
C LYS A 601 -17.73 -8.75 25.20
N VAL A 602 -18.52 -8.94 24.13
CA VAL A 602 -19.84 -8.29 24.00
C VAL A 602 -20.76 -8.71 25.15
N ARG A 603 -20.78 -9.99 25.53
CA ARG A 603 -21.57 -10.48 26.67
C ARG A 603 -21.22 -9.76 27.97
N GLU A 604 -19.94 -9.55 28.24
CA GLU A 604 -19.50 -8.79 29.43
C GLU A 604 -20.06 -7.37 29.43
N LEU A 605 -20.04 -6.69 28.28
CA LEU A 605 -20.59 -5.33 28.16
C LEU A 605 -22.12 -5.30 28.35
N LEU A 606 -22.83 -6.31 27.85
CA LEU A 606 -24.28 -6.47 28.06
C LEU A 606 -24.62 -6.66 29.55
N ASP A 607 -23.84 -7.51 30.24
CA ASP A 607 -24.03 -7.85 31.66
C ASP A 607 -23.67 -6.67 32.59
N GLU A 608 -22.61 -5.93 32.26
CA GLU A 608 -22.20 -4.71 32.98
C GLU A 608 -23.30 -3.65 32.99
N GLU A 609 -23.89 -3.35 31.83
CA GLU A 609 -24.96 -2.35 31.70
C GLU A 609 -26.25 -2.76 32.42
N GLN A 610 -26.63 -4.04 32.33
CA GLN A 610 -27.75 -4.57 33.09
C GLN A 610 -27.51 -4.45 34.60
N SER A 611 -26.34 -4.89 35.07
CA SER A 611 -25.96 -4.86 36.48
C SER A 611 -25.90 -3.43 37.03
N TYR A 612 -25.44 -2.47 36.22
CA TYR A 612 -25.43 -1.05 36.57
C TYR A 612 -26.86 -0.55 36.80
N LYS A 613 -27.78 -0.75 35.85
CA LYS A 613 -29.17 -0.30 36.04
C LYS A 613 -29.90 -0.98 37.18
N VAL A 614 -29.66 -2.26 37.46
CA VAL A 614 -30.25 -2.95 38.62
C VAL A 614 -29.78 -2.33 39.93
N LYS A 615 -28.50 -1.94 40.05
CA LYS A 615 -27.95 -1.32 41.27
C LYS A 615 -28.50 0.08 41.57
N PHE A 616 -28.90 0.84 40.55
CA PHE A 616 -29.41 2.21 40.69
C PHE A 616 -30.93 2.33 40.58
N LYS A 617 -31.66 1.20 40.53
CA LYS A 617 -33.15 1.13 40.55
C LYS A 617 -33.71 0.70 41.92
N VAL A 618 -33.02 1.00 43.03
CA VAL A 618 -33.58 0.97 44.40
C VAL A 618 -34.07 2.36 44.78
#